data_AF-A0A7S3DYP0-F1
#
_entry.id   AF-A0A7S3DYP0-F1
#
_cell.length_a   1.000
_cell.length_b   1.000
_cell.length_c   1.000
_cell.angle_alpha   90.00
_cell.angle_beta   90.00
_cell.angle_gamma   90.00
#
_symmetry.space_group_name_H-M   'P 1'
#
loop_
_entity.id
_entity.type
_entity.pdbx_description
1 polymer ?
#
loop_
_entity_poly.entity_id
_entity_poly.type
_entity_poly.pdbx_seq_one_letter_code
_entity_poly.pdbx_strand_id
1 'polypeptide(L)'
;TRHTVFEHYVFNCKGEAGGALLALGLGSLFNHCDRPNLDYRIDEEQQIIRYYAATTIEAGAELTIFYGANLWFEDLTKVKSSLSSSPEDTEDTLFSRLSLGEDEDH
;
A
#
# COMPACT_ATOMS: atom_id res chain seq x y z
N THR A 1 -14.97 -17.70 -9.28
CA THR A 1 -13.54 -17.75 -8.89
C THR A 1 -13.43 -17.20 -7.50
N ARG A 2 -12.79 -17.94 -6.58
CA ARG A 2 -12.71 -17.59 -5.17
C ARG A 2 -11.54 -16.62 -4.98
N HIS A 3 -11.83 -15.34 -4.97
CA HIS A 3 -10.84 -14.29 -4.77
C HIS A 3 -10.30 -14.37 -3.35
N THR A 4 -8.98 -14.46 -3.20
CA THR A 4 -8.33 -14.42 -1.89
C THR A 4 -7.76 -13.02 -1.66
N VAL A 5 -7.82 -12.52 -0.42
CA VAL A 5 -7.27 -11.20 -0.04
C VAL A 5 -5.79 -11.05 -0.43
N PHE A 6 -5.08 -12.18 -0.60
CA PHE A 6 -3.68 -12.23 -1.02
C PHE A 6 -3.43 -11.84 -2.49
N GLU A 7 -4.45 -11.86 -3.36
CA GLU A 7 -4.31 -11.50 -4.78
C GLU A 7 -3.79 -10.08 -5.01
N HIS A 8 -3.82 -9.24 -3.98
CA HIS A 8 -3.40 -7.85 -4.08
C HIS A 8 -1.98 -7.59 -3.57
N TYR A 9 -1.32 -8.61 -3.02
CA TYR A 9 0.07 -8.56 -2.56
C TYR A 9 1.02 -9.36 -3.47
N VAL A 10 0.50 -9.88 -4.57
CA VAL A 10 1.28 -10.61 -5.58
C VAL A 10 1.71 -9.69 -6.72
N PHE A 11 2.94 -9.92 -7.16
CA PHE A 11 3.59 -9.25 -8.27
C PHE A 11 3.43 -10.09 -9.53
N ASN A 12 2.80 -9.52 -10.56
CA ASN A 12 2.60 -10.21 -11.82
C ASN A 12 3.92 -10.29 -12.62
N CYS A 13 4.37 -11.51 -12.88
CA CYS A 13 5.49 -11.80 -13.78
C CYS A 13 4.99 -11.78 -15.22
N LYS A 14 5.76 -11.16 -16.11
CA LYS A 14 5.40 -11.00 -17.53
C LYS A 14 5.98 -12.11 -18.42
N GLY A 15 6.76 -13.04 -17.86
CA GLY A 15 7.33 -14.18 -18.58
C GLY A 15 6.29 -15.10 -19.24
N GLU A 16 6.75 -15.91 -20.20
CA GLU A 16 5.92 -16.77 -21.07
C GLU A 16 4.98 -17.74 -20.32
N ALA A 17 5.31 -18.10 -19.08
CA ALA A 17 4.51 -19.02 -18.28
C ALA A 17 3.31 -18.35 -17.59
N GLY A 18 3.30 -17.02 -17.44
CA GLY A 18 2.33 -16.28 -16.62
C GLY A 18 2.43 -16.70 -15.15
N GLY A 19 2.87 -15.79 -14.27
CA GLY A 19 3.12 -16.13 -12.87
C GLY A 19 2.82 -14.98 -11.91
N ALA A 20 2.56 -15.34 -10.66
CA ALA A 20 2.39 -14.40 -9.56
C ALA A 20 3.47 -14.68 -8.51
N LEU A 21 4.27 -13.67 -8.19
CA LEU A 21 5.28 -13.73 -7.13
C LEU A 21 4.71 -13.10 -5.87
N LEU A 22 4.72 -13.84 -4.76
CA LEU A 22 4.43 -13.28 -3.45
C LEU A 22 5.74 -12.83 -2.83
N ALA A 23 5.86 -11.53 -2.53
CA ALA A 23 6.98 -11.06 -1.72
C ALA A 23 6.92 -11.73 -0.35
N LEU A 24 8.05 -12.24 0.14
CA LEU A 24 8.21 -12.78 1.48
C LEU A 24 9.04 -11.80 2.33
N GLY A 25 8.92 -11.89 3.65
CA GLY A 25 9.67 -11.05 4.57
C GLY A 25 9.21 -9.58 4.54
N LEU A 26 10.16 -8.64 4.52
CA LEU A 26 9.86 -7.20 4.56
C LEU A 26 9.14 -6.69 3.31
N GLY A 27 9.31 -7.37 2.17
CA GLY A 27 8.69 -6.96 0.91
C GLY A 27 7.16 -7.03 0.91
N SER A 28 6.57 -7.82 1.82
CA SER A 28 5.10 -7.92 2.00
C SER A 28 4.53 -6.80 2.89
N LEU A 29 5.38 -5.98 3.50
CA LEU A 29 4.99 -4.96 4.48
C LEU A 29 4.96 -3.54 3.91
N PHE A 30 5.54 -3.32 2.73
CA PHE A 30 5.57 -1.99 2.12
C PHE A 30 4.18 -1.61 1.65
N ASN A 31 3.67 -0.50 2.19
CA ASN A 31 2.36 0.03 1.81
C ASN A 31 2.39 0.71 0.44
N HIS A 32 1.19 0.99 -0.06
CA HIS A 32 0.98 1.70 -1.31
C HIS A 32 1.11 3.22 -1.18
N CYS A 33 1.74 3.86 -2.16
CA CYS A 33 1.62 5.30 -2.40
C CYS A 33 1.64 5.59 -3.92
N ASP A 34 0.83 6.54 -4.39
CA ASP A 34 0.85 7.04 -5.78
C ASP A 34 2.20 7.71 -6.14
N ARG A 35 2.90 8.26 -5.14
CA ARG A 35 4.24 8.86 -5.26
C ARG A 35 5.20 8.15 -4.30
N PRO A 36 5.63 6.92 -4.61
CA PRO A 36 6.43 6.10 -3.71
C PRO A 36 7.86 6.64 -3.57
N ASN A 37 8.52 6.26 -2.48
CA ASN A 37 9.96 6.47 -2.27
C ASN A 37 10.81 5.23 -2.54
N LEU A 38 10.17 4.08 -2.76
CA LEU A 38 10.81 2.86 -3.25
C LEU A 38 10.36 2.51 -4.66
N ASP A 39 11.32 2.09 -5.48
CA ASP A 39 11.12 1.38 -6.73
C ASP A 39 11.45 -0.10 -6.53
N TYR A 40 10.84 -1.01 -7.31
CA TYR A 40 11.13 -2.44 -7.23
C TYR A 40 11.32 -3.04 -8.62
N ARG A 41 12.19 -4.06 -8.68
CA ARG A 41 12.46 -4.82 -9.90
C ARG A 41 12.37 -6.30 -9.61
N ILE A 42 11.72 -7.02 -10.51
CA ILE A 42 11.53 -8.46 -10.43
C ILE A 42 12.59 -9.13 -11.30
N ASP A 43 13.38 -10.00 -10.69
CA ASP A 43 14.27 -10.93 -11.36
C ASP A 43 13.52 -12.26 -11.48
N GLU A 44 12.91 -12.50 -12.65
CA GLU A 44 12.09 -13.69 -12.88
C GLU A 44 12.94 -14.98 -12.94
N GLU A 45 14.21 -14.91 -13.33
CA GLU A 45 15.08 -16.09 -13.37
C GLU A 45 15.45 -16.54 -11.95
N GLN A 46 15.76 -15.60 -11.07
CA GLN A 46 16.16 -15.88 -9.69
C GLN A 46 14.97 -15.92 -8.72
N GLN A 47 13.76 -15.53 -9.15
CA GLN A 47 12.56 -15.39 -8.32
C GLN A 47 12.77 -14.42 -7.14
N ILE A 48 13.45 -13.29 -7.40
CA ILE A 48 13.80 -12.28 -6.39
C ILE A 48 13.14 -10.94 -6.73
N ILE A 49 12.64 -10.26 -5.71
CA ILE A 49 12.19 -8.87 -5.81
C ILE A 49 13.23 -7.99 -5.13
N ARG A 50 13.80 -7.03 -5.87
CA ARG A 50 14.81 -6.09 -5.38
C ARG A 50 14.19 -4.71 -5.24
N TYR A 51 14.33 -4.11 -4.06
CA TYR A 51 13.83 -2.77 -3.75
C TYR A 51 14.98 -1.76 -3.76
N TYR A 52 14.73 -0.58 -4.33
CA TYR A 52 15.69 0.50 -4.47
C TYR A 52 15.07 1.81 -4.03
N ALA A 53 15.85 2.67 -3.37
CA ALA A 53 15.40 4.02 -3.08
C ALA A 53 15.25 4.81 -4.38
N ALA A 54 14.03 5.27 -4.66
CA ALA A 54 13.72 6.12 -5.81
C ALA A 54 14.04 7.60 -5.52
N THR A 55 14.04 7.97 -4.23
CA THR A 55 14.32 9.32 -3.72
C THR A 55 15.22 9.28 -2.49
N THR A 56 15.64 10.44 -1.97
CA THR A 56 16.29 10.50 -0.65
C THR A 56 15.25 10.19 0.42
N ILE A 57 15.60 9.31 1.36
CA ILE A 57 14.72 8.82 2.43
C ILE A 57 15.30 9.27 3.76
N GLU A 58 14.58 10.13 4.46
CA GLU A 58 14.93 10.59 5.80
C GLU A 58 14.68 9.49 6.85
N ALA A 59 15.43 9.55 7.96
CA ALA A 59 15.23 8.61 9.05
C ALA A 59 13.81 8.72 9.63
N GLY A 60 13.13 7.58 9.79
CA GLY A 60 11.76 7.53 10.30
C GLY A 60 10.67 7.72 9.24
N ALA A 61 11.01 8.02 7.98
CA ALA A 61 10.04 8.06 6.90
C ALA A 61 9.52 6.65 6.55
N GLU A 62 8.22 6.54 6.30
CA GLU A 62 7.58 5.29 5.87
C GLU A 62 8.06 4.90 4.46
N LEU A 63 8.35 3.62 4.27
CA LEU A 63 8.74 3.05 2.97
C LEU A 63 7.52 2.57 2.20
N THR A 64 7.31 3.11 1.00
CA THR A 64 6.11 2.84 0.19
C THR A 64 6.48 2.50 -1.25
N ILE A 65 5.67 1.62 -1.87
CA ILE A 65 5.79 1.20 -3.26
C ILE A 65 4.52 1.51 -4.05
N PHE A 66 4.63 1.54 -5.38
CA PHE A 66 3.48 1.69 -6.26
C PHE A 66 2.88 0.31 -6.59
N TYR A 67 1.62 0.06 -6.22
CA TYR A 67 0.95 -1.22 -6.48
C TYR A 67 0.40 -1.31 -7.91
N GLY A 68 0.14 -0.17 -8.56
CA GLY A 68 -0.54 -0.10 -9.86
C GLY A 68 -1.77 0.81 -9.82
N ALA A 69 -2.28 1.17 -11.00
CA ALA A 69 -3.41 2.09 -11.13
C ALA A 69 -4.78 1.48 -10.78
N ASN A 70 -4.89 0.15 -10.68
CA ASN A 70 -6.14 -0.55 -10.38
C ASN A 70 -6.08 -1.12 -8.95
N LEU A 71 -6.32 -0.26 -7.97
CA LEU A 71 -6.42 -0.67 -6.57
C LEU A 71 -7.81 -1.23 -6.27
N TRP A 72 -7.86 -2.16 -5.33
CA TRP A 72 -9.09 -2.79 -4.82
C TRP A 72 -9.64 -2.08 -3.57
N PHE A 73 -8.95 -1.03 -3.11
CA PHE A 73 -9.32 -0.20 -1.98
C PHE A 73 -9.23 1.28 -2.36
N GLU A 74 -9.90 2.12 -1.58
CA GLU A 74 -9.79 3.57 -1.72
C GLU A 74 -8.39 4.02 -1.31
N ASP A 75 -7.69 4.65 -2.25
CA ASP A 75 -6.37 5.20 -2.00
C ASP A 75 -6.45 6.40 -1.05
N LEU A 76 -6.10 6.17 0.21
CA LEU A 76 -6.06 7.21 1.24
C LEU A 76 -5.00 8.28 0.95
N THR A 77 -4.03 8.02 0.07
CA THR A 77 -3.04 9.04 -0.34
C THR A 77 -3.68 10.14 -1.20
N LYS A 78 -4.70 9.81 -1.99
CA LYS A 78 -5.55 10.80 -2.67
C LYS A 78 -6.37 11.65 -1.70
N VAL A 79 -6.86 11.06 -0.61
CA VAL A 79 -7.67 11.75 0.40
C VAL A 79 -6.82 12.76 1.18
N LYS A 80 -5.56 12.43 1.51
CA LYS A 80 -4.64 13.38 2.15
C LYS A 80 -4.30 14.58 1.26
N SER A 81 -4.19 14.38 -0.05
CA SER A 81 -3.95 15.48 -1.00
C SER A 81 -5.11 16.48 -1.05
N SER A 82 -6.37 16.02 -0.93
CA SER A 82 -7.55 16.89 -0.98
C SER A 82 -7.92 17.51 0.37
N LEU A 83 -7.47 16.95 1.50
CA LEU A 83 -7.72 17.50 2.84
C LEU A 83 -6.67 18.50 3.34
N SER A 84 -5.56 18.69 2.61
CA SER A 84 -4.47 19.60 3.01
C SER A 84 -4.82 21.11 2.99
N SER A 85 -6.09 21.49 2.87
CA SER A 85 -6.58 22.87 2.85
C SER A 85 -7.43 23.30 4.06
N SER A 86 -7.41 22.56 5.19
CA SER A 86 -7.97 23.05 6.46
C SER A 86 -7.30 22.43 7.70
N PRO A 87 -7.33 23.11 8.86
CA PRO A 87 -6.32 22.95 9.91
C PRO A 87 -6.51 21.67 10.75
N GLU A 88 -5.37 21.03 11.02
CA GLU A 88 -5.05 20.12 12.13
C GLU A 88 -6.21 19.32 12.76
N ASP A 89 -6.68 18.30 12.05
CA ASP A 89 -7.32 17.15 12.69
C ASP A 89 -6.23 16.19 13.20
N THR A 90 -5.99 16.21 14.51
CA THR A 90 -5.12 15.25 15.20
C THR A 90 -5.71 13.84 15.15
N GLU A 91 -4.86 12.80 15.17
CA GLU A 91 -5.26 11.38 15.07
C GLU A 91 -6.33 10.98 16.13
N ASP A 92 -6.34 11.66 17.29
CA ASP A 92 -7.33 11.49 18.36
C ASP A 92 -8.75 11.87 17.93
N THR A 93 -8.91 12.88 17.07
CA THR A 93 -10.20 13.34 16.55
C THR A 93 -10.77 12.34 15.54
N LEU A 94 -9.89 11.67 14.80
CA LEU A 94 -10.27 10.65 13.81
C LEU A 94 -10.75 9.37 14.49
N PHE A 95 -10.07 8.92 15.55
CA PHE A 95 -10.49 7.75 16.33
C PHE A 95 -11.82 8.01 17.07
N SER A 96 -12.03 9.23 17.56
CA SER A 96 -13.28 9.64 18.22
C SER A 96 -14.51 9.57 17.31
N ARG A 97 -14.34 9.76 15.99
CA ARG A 97 -15.45 9.66 15.01
C ARG A 97 -15.78 8.22 14.61
N LEU A 98 -14.87 7.28 14.81
CA LEU A 98 -15.09 5.85 14.55
C LEU A 98 -15.84 5.15 15.68
N SER A 99 -15.83 5.70 16.90
CA SER A 99 -16.44 5.07 18.08
C SER A 99 -17.93 5.37 18.32
N LEU A 100 -18.62 6.11 17.45
CA LEU A 100 -20.08 6.32 17.59
C LEU A 100 -20.87 5.30 16.77
N GLY A 101 -21.00 4.12 17.36
CA GLY A 101 -21.93 3.08 16.98
C GLY A 101 -22.23 2.22 18.20
N GLU A 102 -22.59 2.85 19.33
CA GLU A 102 -23.25 2.14 20.43
C GLU A 102 -24.75 2.07 20.07
N ASP A 103 -25.17 0.86 19.73
CA ASP A 103 -26.56 0.49 19.51
C ASP A 103 -27.39 0.79 20.78
N GLU A 104 -28.30 1.77 20.68
CA GLU A 104 -29.43 1.86 21.60
C GLU A 104 -30.58 1.01 21.05
N ASP A 105 -30.67 -0.25 21.49
CA ASP A 105 -31.92 -1.02 21.45
C ASP A 105 -32.59 -0.93 22.83
N HIS A 106 -33.74 -0.26 22.89
CA HIS A 106 -34.69 -0.28 24.00
C HIS A 106 -35.97 -1.01 23.60
#